data_AF-A0AAV9MQQ2-F1
#
_entry.id   AF-A0AAV9MQQ2-F1
#
_cell.length_a   1.000
_cell.length_b   1.000
_cell.length_c   1.000
_cell.angle_alpha   90.00
_cell.angle_beta   90.00
_cell.angle_gamma   90.00
#
_symmetry.space_group_name_H-M   'P 1'
#
loop_
_entity.id
_entity.type
_entity.pdbx_description
1 polymer ?
#
loop_
_entity_poly.entity_id
_entity_poly.type
_entity_poly.pdbx_seq_one_letter_code
_entity_poly.pdbx_strand_id
1 'polypeptide(L)'
;MYTGFKNDHRFGEDLAMEILQRLPVKPLLRFKCTSKSWNSLINSHMFIGKQFNYHESNNQLKMLIHSHDDIPRVDIISNSEGTPVIENADHLSSFLANTYHMVGHVNGVFLFQKGCGGSDCRMGLWNPATSGVTTLPDAHFLLQPFFRESDGFTGFELNPFTGNYKVIWVREFYDGNCDTSFRRAYAAVYSSSKGSWRFIKHTDHRILTTSGYYSCTYPDSTGYLNGAYYWMIKWIDDCGLLSFDFHNEVFREISGPNVPYSDHRSYNVILIDGSIDFLIQDNIEFGLWVMIQPGVWNKLVTFQYFLTSWPVFQGFWDFNTPIFISELDGLTSYDINIHEITHFKLRYICTFSIFLL
;
A
#
# COMPACT_ATOMS: atom_id res chain seq x y z
N MET A 1 -26.21 -54.04 19.08
CA MET A 1 -26.13 -52.91 18.11
C MET A 1 -25.51 -51.73 18.82
N TYR A 2 -24.21 -51.51 18.61
CA TYR A 2 -23.55 -50.27 19.02
C TYR A 2 -23.69 -49.30 17.85
N THR A 3 -24.55 -48.31 17.98
CA THR A 3 -24.60 -47.16 17.06
C THR A 3 -23.39 -46.29 17.36
N GLY A 4 -22.37 -46.34 16.50
CA GLY A 4 -21.24 -45.45 16.56
C GLY A 4 -21.69 -44.01 16.32
N PHE A 5 -21.54 -43.16 17.33
CA PHE A 5 -21.47 -41.72 17.13
C PHE A 5 -20.22 -41.46 16.28
N LYS A 6 -20.43 -41.13 15.00
CA LYS A 6 -19.39 -40.48 14.20
C LYS A 6 -19.12 -39.14 14.87
N ASN A 7 -17.99 -39.04 15.56
CA ASN A 7 -17.52 -37.78 16.12
C ASN A 7 -17.52 -36.72 15.03
N ASP A 8 -18.25 -35.65 15.31
CA ASP A 8 -18.44 -34.49 14.48
C ASP A 8 -17.18 -33.61 14.51
N HIS A 9 -16.10 -34.13 13.92
CA HIS A 9 -14.80 -33.44 13.90
C HIS A 9 -14.88 -32.07 13.21
N ARG A 10 -15.85 -31.89 12.29
CA ARG A 10 -16.07 -30.61 11.58
C ARG A 10 -16.69 -29.55 12.48
N PHE A 11 -17.70 -29.90 13.28
CA PHE A 11 -18.33 -28.96 14.21
C PHE A 11 -17.34 -28.39 15.24
N GLY A 12 -16.39 -29.21 15.70
CA GLY A 12 -15.31 -28.75 16.59
C GLY A 12 -14.30 -27.81 15.92
N GLU A 13 -13.96 -28.04 14.65
CA GLU A 13 -13.06 -27.17 13.88
C GLU A 13 -13.71 -25.83 13.53
N ASP A 14 -14.97 -25.83 13.14
CA ASP A 14 -15.73 -24.62 12.81
C ASP A 14 -15.88 -23.72 14.05
N LEU A 15 -16.23 -24.32 15.21
CA LEU A 15 -16.30 -23.59 16.48
C LEU A 15 -14.93 -23.05 16.92
N ALA A 16 -13.87 -23.85 16.78
CA ALA A 16 -12.52 -23.39 17.08
C ALA A 16 -12.11 -22.22 16.18
N MET A 17 -12.43 -22.27 14.90
CA MET A 17 -12.18 -21.20 13.94
C MET A 17 -12.92 -19.92 14.35
N GLU A 18 -14.19 -20.01 14.74
CA GLU A 18 -15.00 -18.87 15.20
C GLU A 18 -14.49 -18.21 16.48
N ILE A 19 -13.91 -19.00 17.40
CA ILE A 19 -13.31 -18.48 18.64
C ILE A 19 -11.97 -17.83 18.32
N LEU A 20 -11.11 -18.54 17.58
CA LEU A 20 -9.74 -18.14 17.31
C LEU A 20 -9.63 -16.89 16.44
N GLN A 21 -10.52 -16.72 15.45
CA GLN A 21 -10.50 -15.57 14.55
C GLN A 21 -10.75 -14.24 15.29
N ARG A 22 -11.35 -14.27 16.50
CA ARG A 22 -11.61 -13.06 17.30
C ARG A 22 -10.43 -12.63 18.17
N LEU A 23 -9.42 -13.50 18.28
CA LEU A 23 -8.28 -13.27 19.15
C LEU A 23 -7.24 -12.40 18.44
N PRO A 24 -6.58 -11.46 19.15
CA PRO A 24 -5.47 -10.73 18.58
C PRO A 24 -4.35 -11.68 18.14
N VAL A 25 -3.57 -11.26 17.14
CA VAL A 25 -2.55 -12.12 16.50
C VAL A 25 -1.49 -12.60 17.50
N LYS A 26 -1.05 -11.76 18.46
CA LYS A 26 -0.04 -12.14 19.47
C LYS A 26 -0.45 -13.35 20.33
N PRO A 27 -1.61 -13.36 21.02
CA PRO A 27 -2.14 -14.57 21.67
C PRO A 27 -2.28 -15.77 20.74
N LEU A 28 -2.78 -15.54 19.53
CA LEU A 28 -2.99 -16.60 18.56
C LEU A 28 -1.70 -17.33 18.18
N LEU A 29 -0.61 -16.58 17.96
CA LEU A 29 0.72 -17.16 17.69
C LEU A 29 1.20 -18.04 18.85
N ARG A 30 0.86 -17.74 20.11
CA ARG A 30 1.19 -18.59 21.26
C ARG A 30 0.40 -19.90 21.26
N PHE A 31 -0.83 -19.90 20.75
CA PHE A 31 -1.63 -21.13 20.63
C PHE A 31 -1.13 -22.10 19.57
N LYS A 32 -0.27 -21.68 18.64
CA LYS A 32 0.42 -22.61 17.74
C LYS A 32 1.21 -23.68 18.50
N CYS A 33 1.69 -23.37 19.71
CA CYS A 33 2.48 -24.29 20.52
C CYS A 33 1.65 -25.29 21.33
N THR A 34 0.32 -25.13 21.43
CA THR A 34 -0.51 -25.94 22.32
C THR A 34 -1.08 -27.19 21.65
N SER A 35 -1.24 -27.19 20.32
CA SER A 35 -1.78 -28.32 19.56
C SER A 35 -1.36 -28.28 18.09
N LYS A 36 -1.08 -29.45 17.51
CA LYS A 36 -0.80 -29.58 16.07
C LYS A 36 -1.98 -29.17 15.21
N SER A 37 -3.21 -29.50 15.63
CA SER A 37 -4.44 -29.11 14.93
C SER A 37 -4.61 -27.59 14.94
N TRP A 38 -4.37 -26.95 16.08
CA TRP A 38 -4.44 -25.48 16.19
C TRP A 38 -3.35 -24.81 15.37
N ASN A 39 -2.12 -25.32 15.42
CA ASN A 39 -1.05 -24.84 14.54
C ASN A 39 -1.43 -24.95 13.06
N SER A 40 -1.99 -26.07 12.63
CA SER A 40 -2.44 -26.26 11.25
C SER A 40 -3.57 -25.30 10.88
N LEU A 41 -4.56 -25.13 11.76
CA LEU A 41 -5.69 -24.23 11.55
C LEU A 41 -5.24 -22.78 11.44
N ILE A 42 -4.42 -22.30 12.38
CA ILE A 42 -3.94 -20.92 12.44
C ILE A 42 -3.04 -20.57 11.25
N ASN A 43 -2.25 -21.52 10.74
CA ASN A 43 -1.45 -21.32 9.54
C ASN A 43 -2.23 -21.50 8.23
N SER A 44 -3.50 -21.93 8.29
CA SER A 44 -4.29 -22.12 7.08
C SER A 44 -4.70 -20.77 6.48
N HIS A 45 -4.62 -20.66 5.16
CA HIS A 45 -5.02 -19.46 4.43
C HIS A 45 -6.51 -19.10 4.63
N MET A 46 -7.38 -20.10 4.74
CA MET A 46 -8.80 -19.87 5.07
C MET A 46 -8.98 -19.19 6.43
N PHE A 47 -8.21 -19.62 7.44
CA PHE A 47 -8.26 -19.00 8.75
C PHE A 47 -7.74 -17.55 8.70
N ILE A 48 -6.61 -17.31 8.02
CA ILE A 48 -6.01 -15.98 7.87
C ILE A 48 -7.01 -15.02 7.19
N GLY A 49 -7.64 -15.46 6.09
CA GLY A 49 -8.65 -14.67 5.39
C GLY A 49 -9.87 -14.36 6.27
N LYS A 50 -10.38 -15.34 7.03
CA LYS A 50 -11.48 -15.11 7.96
C LYS A 50 -11.12 -14.15 9.10
N GLN A 51 -9.93 -14.29 9.67
CA GLN A 51 -9.45 -13.40 10.72
C GLN A 51 -9.32 -11.97 10.20
N PHE A 52 -8.78 -11.77 9.00
CA PHE A 52 -8.68 -10.46 8.38
C PHE A 52 -10.06 -9.79 8.24
N ASN A 53 -11.00 -10.47 7.58
CA ASN A 53 -12.36 -9.96 7.38
C ASN A 53 -13.07 -9.66 8.73
N TYR A 54 -12.84 -10.48 9.76
CA TYR A 54 -13.41 -10.25 11.08
C TYR A 54 -12.88 -8.96 11.71
N HIS A 55 -11.57 -8.69 11.64
CA HIS A 55 -10.99 -7.48 12.23
C HIS A 55 -11.28 -6.21 11.41
N GLU A 56 -11.32 -6.34 10.08
CA GLU A 56 -11.74 -5.27 9.17
C GLU A 56 -13.18 -4.82 9.48
N SER A 57 -14.12 -5.78 9.60
CA SER A 57 -15.52 -5.49 9.93
C SER A 57 -15.77 -4.94 11.34
N ASN A 58 -14.80 -5.09 12.25
CA ASN A 58 -14.91 -4.59 13.63
C ASN A 58 -14.19 -3.25 13.84
N ASN A 59 -13.84 -2.53 12.76
CA ASN A 59 -13.27 -1.17 12.78
C ASN A 59 -12.06 -0.99 13.71
N GLN A 60 -11.22 -2.02 13.85
CA GLN A 60 -9.94 -1.88 14.54
C GLN A 60 -8.91 -1.24 13.60
N LEU A 61 -9.19 0.00 13.15
CA LEU A 61 -8.29 0.77 12.31
C LEU A 61 -6.95 0.90 13.03
N LYS A 62 -5.91 0.44 12.34
CA LYS A 62 -4.53 0.67 12.77
C LYS A 62 -3.84 1.53 11.75
N MET A 63 -2.99 2.42 12.22
CA MET A 63 -2.12 3.18 11.37
C MET A 63 -0.72 2.63 11.49
N LEU A 64 -0.08 2.34 10.37
CA LEU A 64 1.34 2.08 10.33
C LEU A 64 2.05 3.33 9.82
N ILE A 65 2.96 3.86 10.62
CA ILE A 65 3.83 4.98 10.24
C ILE A 65 5.23 4.43 10.05
N HIS A 66 5.80 4.61 8.86
CA HIS A 66 7.18 4.22 8.55
C HIS A 66 8.03 5.47 8.31
N SER A 67 8.96 5.77 9.22
CA SER A 67 9.90 6.90 9.07
C SER A 67 11.05 6.55 8.13
N HIS A 68 11.42 7.49 7.27
CA HIS A 68 12.60 7.42 6.40
C HIS A 68 13.88 7.99 7.04
N ASP A 69 13.90 8.19 8.36
CA ASP A 69 15.09 8.62 9.11
C ASP A 69 16.28 7.63 8.97
N ASP A 70 17.50 8.10 9.29
CA ASP A 70 18.71 7.25 9.41
C ASP A 70 18.49 6.02 10.31
N ILE A 71 17.55 6.12 11.25
CA ILE A 71 17.07 5.02 12.09
C ILE A 71 15.59 4.82 11.76
N PRO A 72 15.24 3.86 10.88
CA PRO A 72 13.86 3.66 10.49
C PRO A 72 13.05 3.20 11.69
N ARG A 73 11.96 3.93 11.96
CA ARG A 73 11.01 3.60 13.03
C ARG A 73 9.68 3.20 12.42
N VAL A 74 9.08 2.20 13.04
CA VAL A 74 7.69 1.84 12.76
C VAL A 74 6.90 2.02 14.03
N ASP A 75 5.88 2.85 13.93
CA ASP A 75 4.89 3.05 14.97
C ASP A 75 3.55 2.54 14.46
N ILE A 76 2.86 1.78 15.31
CA ILE A 76 1.49 1.32 15.04
C ILE A 76 0.55 2.07 15.97
N ILE A 77 -0.30 2.92 15.41
CA ILE A 77 -1.34 3.62 16.16
C ILE A 77 -2.63 2.82 16.08
N SER A 78 -3.20 2.45 17.22
CA SER A 78 -4.48 1.74 17.29
C SER A 78 -5.50 2.54 18.07
N ASN A 79 -6.77 2.49 17.67
CA ASN A 79 -7.84 3.11 18.42
C ASN A 79 -8.62 2.05 19.20
N SER A 80 -8.14 1.68 20.40
CA SER A 80 -8.84 0.67 21.19
C SER A 80 -10.11 1.23 21.83
N GLU A 81 -10.16 2.52 22.20
CA GLU A 81 -11.27 3.12 22.98
C GLU A 81 -11.39 4.65 22.78
N GLY A 82 -11.29 5.16 21.55
CA GLY A 82 -11.40 6.60 21.24
C GLY A 82 -10.12 7.41 21.53
N THR A 83 -9.05 6.76 21.99
CA THR A 83 -7.73 7.37 22.12
C THR A 83 -6.68 6.57 21.34
N PRO A 84 -5.83 7.23 20.54
CA PRO A 84 -4.77 6.56 19.81
C PRO A 84 -3.72 6.01 20.79
N VAL A 85 -3.58 4.68 20.82
CA VAL A 85 -2.51 3.97 21.54
C VAL A 85 -1.38 3.67 20.57
N ILE A 86 -0.17 4.13 20.90
CA ILE A 86 1.04 3.92 20.08
C ILE A 86 1.75 2.64 20.56
N GLU A 87 1.80 1.63 19.70
CA GLU A 87 2.65 0.46 19.86
C GLU A 87 3.98 0.70 19.13
N ASN A 88 5.08 0.80 19.88
CA ASN A 88 6.42 0.91 19.30
C ASN A 88 6.86 -0.46 18.75
N ALA A 89 7.25 -0.49 17.47
CA ALA A 89 7.71 -1.65 16.74
C ALA A 89 9.24 -1.68 16.54
N ASP A 90 10.04 -1.28 17.53
CA ASP A 90 11.52 -1.17 17.47
C ASP A 90 12.21 -2.44 16.95
N HIS A 91 11.69 -3.63 17.25
CA HIS A 91 12.22 -4.89 16.73
C HIS A 91 12.20 -4.99 15.19
N LEU A 92 11.35 -4.21 14.52
CA LEU A 92 11.19 -4.13 13.07
C LEU A 92 12.11 -3.08 12.44
N SER A 93 12.67 -2.15 13.23
CA SER A 93 13.58 -1.10 12.74
C SER A 93 14.81 -1.67 12.02
N SER A 94 15.48 -2.66 12.64
CA SER A 94 16.64 -3.33 12.04
C SER A 94 16.28 -4.06 10.74
N PHE A 95 15.07 -4.60 10.68
CA PHE A 95 14.58 -5.26 9.48
C PHE A 95 14.27 -4.25 8.37
N LEU A 96 13.73 -3.08 8.70
CA LEU A 96 13.39 -2.02 7.73
C LEU A 96 14.55 -1.06 7.47
N ALA A 97 15.72 -1.29 8.07
CA ALA A 97 16.96 -0.62 7.72
C ALA A 97 17.20 -0.63 6.20
N ASN A 98 17.52 0.54 5.64
CA ASN A 98 17.74 0.78 4.21
C ASN A 98 16.52 0.48 3.32
N THR A 99 15.30 0.53 3.88
CA THR A 99 14.07 0.51 3.07
C THR A 99 14.03 1.80 2.25
N TYR A 100 14.15 1.63 0.95
CA TYR A 100 14.04 2.71 -0.02
C TYR A 100 12.57 3.12 -0.20
N HIS A 101 11.69 2.14 -0.29
CA HIS A 101 10.26 2.37 -0.51
C HIS A 101 9.40 1.29 0.14
N MET A 102 8.27 1.68 0.72
CA MET A 102 7.22 0.77 1.19
C MET A 102 5.96 1.00 0.36
N VAL A 103 5.48 -0.07 -0.25
CA VAL A 103 4.27 -0.07 -1.08
C VAL A 103 3.10 -0.45 -0.17
N GLY A 104 1.95 0.21 -0.36
CA GLY A 104 0.78 0.01 0.50
C GLY A 104 0.33 -1.44 0.59
N HIS A 105 -0.39 -1.77 1.67
CA HIS A 105 -0.65 -3.15 2.05
C HIS A 105 -1.73 -3.84 1.22
N VAL A 106 -1.69 -5.17 1.15
CA VAL A 106 -2.82 -6.00 0.73
C VAL A 106 -3.06 -7.03 1.82
N ASN A 107 -4.23 -6.95 2.46
CA ASN A 107 -4.61 -7.77 3.61
C ASN A 107 -3.59 -7.71 4.77
N GLY A 108 -3.07 -6.51 5.06
CA GLY A 108 -2.09 -6.27 6.13
C GLY A 108 -0.68 -6.79 5.84
N VAL A 109 -0.41 -7.25 4.62
CA VAL A 109 0.94 -7.58 4.13
C VAL A 109 1.45 -6.42 3.29
N PHE A 110 2.69 -5.99 3.48
CA PHE A 110 3.33 -4.90 2.77
C PHE A 110 4.38 -5.43 1.80
N LEU A 111 4.55 -4.76 0.67
CA LEU A 111 5.71 -4.94 -0.20
C LEU A 111 6.71 -3.83 0.10
N PHE A 112 7.97 -4.19 0.32
CA PHE A 112 9.04 -3.21 0.55
C PHE A 112 10.16 -3.41 -0.48
N GLN A 113 10.85 -2.33 -0.76
CA GLN A 113 12.05 -2.28 -1.60
C GLN A 113 13.21 -1.77 -0.75
N LYS A 114 14.34 -2.47 -0.79
CA LYS A 114 15.57 -2.08 -0.12
C LYS A 114 16.58 -1.58 -1.12
N GLY A 115 17.19 -0.43 -0.82
CA GLY A 115 18.40 0.01 -1.49
C GLY A 115 19.58 -0.87 -1.04
N CYS A 116 20.19 -1.61 -1.96
CA CYS A 116 21.48 -2.22 -1.74
C CYS A 116 22.49 -1.40 -2.56
N GLY A 117 23.55 -0.88 -1.94
CA GLY A 117 24.46 0.09 -2.57
C GLY A 117 24.80 -0.25 -4.04
N GLY A 118 24.71 0.75 -4.92
CA GLY A 118 24.67 0.54 -6.38
C GLY A 118 23.23 0.65 -6.92
N SER A 119 22.95 0.03 -8.07
CA SER A 119 21.62 -0.03 -8.73
C SER A 119 20.81 -1.29 -8.39
N ASP A 120 21.20 -2.04 -7.35
CA ASP A 120 20.54 -3.30 -6.99
C ASP A 120 19.43 -3.05 -5.95
N CYS A 121 18.17 -3.09 -6.40
CA CYS A 121 17.01 -3.06 -5.52
C CYS A 121 16.55 -4.48 -5.17
N ARG A 122 16.43 -4.79 -3.87
CA ARG A 122 15.83 -6.05 -3.40
C ARG A 122 14.41 -5.82 -2.93
N MET A 123 13.51 -6.76 -3.23
CA MET A 123 12.12 -6.69 -2.81
C MET A 123 11.76 -7.79 -1.81
N GLY A 124 10.77 -7.52 -0.98
CA GLY A 124 10.21 -8.52 -0.10
C GLY A 124 8.81 -8.16 0.38
N LEU A 125 8.10 -9.18 0.87
CA LEU A 125 6.85 -9.03 1.58
C LEU A 125 7.08 -9.08 3.08
N TRP A 126 6.33 -8.26 3.80
CA TRP A 126 6.38 -8.17 5.24
C TRP A 126 4.98 -8.17 5.83
N ASN A 127 4.76 -9.03 6.84
CA ASN A 127 3.54 -9.05 7.62
C ASN A 127 3.86 -8.58 9.06
N PRO A 128 3.48 -7.35 9.44
CA PRO A 128 3.77 -6.80 10.77
C PRO A 128 3.14 -7.62 11.89
N ALA A 129 1.94 -8.17 11.66
CA ALA A 129 1.19 -8.90 12.67
C ALA A 129 1.86 -10.22 13.07
N THR A 130 2.59 -10.83 12.15
CA THR A 130 3.31 -12.11 12.38
C THR A 130 4.82 -11.93 12.48
N SER A 131 5.34 -10.73 12.25
CA SER A 131 6.76 -10.45 12.01
C SER A 131 7.37 -11.30 10.88
N GLY A 132 6.51 -11.87 10.01
CA GLY A 132 6.92 -12.73 8.91
C GLY A 132 7.48 -11.93 7.74
N VAL A 133 8.56 -12.43 7.14
CA VAL A 133 9.24 -11.80 6.01
C VAL A 133 9.47 -12.83 4.92
N THR A 134 9.21 -12.44 3.67
CA THR A 134 9.55 -13.24 2.49
C THR A 134 10.30 -12.36 1.50
N THR A 135 11.55 -12.69 1.18
CA THR A 135 12.31 -12.00 0.15
C THR A 135 11.98 -12.55 -1.23
N LEU A 136 11.89 -11.67 -2.22
CA LEU A 136 11.72 -12.07 -3.62
C LEU A 136 13.09 -12.37 -4.24
N PRO A 137 13.15 -13.28 -5.23
CA PRO A 137 14.37 -13.47 -6.02
C PRO A 137 14.66 -12.24 -6.88
N ASP A 138 15.91 -12.08 -7.28
CA ASP A 138 16.32 -10.97 -8.15
C ASP A 138 15.69 -11.11 -9.55
N ALA A 139 15.30 -9.98 -10.15
CA ALA A 139 14.84 -9.94 -11.54
C ALA A 139 15.97 -9.40 -12.43
N HIS A 140 16.50 -10.25 -13.31
CA HIS A 140 17.60 -9.87 -14.20
C HIS A 140 17.08 -9.26 -15.50
N PHE A 141 16.86 -7.94 -15.50
CA PHE A 141 16.54 -7.20 -16.72
C PHE A 141 17.78 -7.15 -17.62
N LEU A 142 17.64 -7.58 -18.88
CA LEU A 142 18.70 -7.47 -19.89
C LEU A 142 18.67 -6.06 -20.48
N LEU A 143 19.53 -5.19 -19.98
CA LEU A 143 19.56 -3.77 -20.31
C LEU A 143 20.84 -3.41 -21.08
N GLN A 144 20.78 -2.36 -21.90
CA GLN A 144 21.96 -1.85 -22.59
C GLN A 144 22.89 -1.12 -21.60
N PRO A 145 24.22 -1.19 -21.75
CA PRO A 145 25.18 -0.66 -20.77
C PRO A 145 25.09 0.85 -20.51
N PHE A 146 24.54 1.62 -21.45
CA PHE A 146 24.39 3.07 -21.34
C PHE A 146 23.07 3.50 -20.66
N PHE A 147 22.16 2.56 -20.39
CA PHE A 147 20.97 2.87 -19.62
C PHE A 147 21.33 3.16 -18.18
N ARG A 148 20.80 4.27 -17.68
CA ARG A 148 20.84 4.61 -16.27
C ARG A 148 19.42 4.51 -15.73
N GLU A 149 19.28 3.80 -14.64
CA GLU A 149 18.01 3.71 -13.93
C GLU A 149 17.66 5.08 -13.36
N SER A 150 16.42 5.52 -13.55
CA SER A 150 15.89 6.69 -12.83
C SER A 150 15.08 6.23 -11.64
N ASP A 151 13.92 5.66 -11.93
CA ASP A 151 12.84 5.39 -11.01
C ASP A 151 12.07 4.16 -11.50
N GLY A 152 11.02 3.81 -10.78
CA GLY A 152 10.09 2.81 -11.21
C GLY A 152 8.91 2.79 -10.27
N PHE A 153 7.99 1.88 -10.54
CA PHE A 153 6.87 1.65 -9.66
C PHE A 153 6.57 0.17 -9.55
N THR A 154 5.98 -0.18 -8.42
CA THR A 154 5.64 -1.55 -8.08
C THR A 154 4.23 -1.64 -7.54
N GLY A 155 3.68 -2.82 -7.63
CA GLY A 155 2.40 -3.16 -7.03
C GLY A 155 2.36 -4.66 -6.81
N PHE A 156 1.44 -5.12 -5.98
CA PHE A 156 1.25 -6.54 -5.78
C PHE A 156 -0.22 -6.86 -5.50
N GLU A 157 -0.56 -8.11 -5.75
CA GLU A 157 -1.79 -8.72 -5.29
C GLU A 157 -1.44 -9.87 -4.33
N LEU A 158 -2.34 -10.14 -3.39
CA LEU A 158 -2.26 -11.29 -2.52
C LEU A 158 -3.62 -11.99 -2.53
N ASN A 159 -3.64 -13.26 -2.91
CA ASN A 159 -4.82 -14.10 -2.79
C ASN A 159 -4.89 -14.66 -1.36
N PRO A 160 -5.83 -14.19 -0.51
CA PRO A 160 -5.86 -14.58 0.90
C PRO A 160 -6.19 -16.06 1.11
N PHE A 161 -6.86 -16.71 0.16
CA PHE A 161 -7.28 -18.11 0.27
C PHE A 161 -6.19 -19.11 -0.11
N THR A 162 -5.24 -18.71 -0.95
CA THR A 162 -4.14 -19.57 -1.39
C THR A 162 -2.79 -19.14 -0.86
N GLY A 163 -2.68 -17.91 -0.33
CA GLY A 163 -1.41 -17.29 0.04
C GLY A 163 -0.52 -16.94 -1.15
N ASN A 164 -0.96 -17.23 -2.38
CA ASN A 164 -0.21 -16.89 -3.57
C ASN A 164 -0.31 -15.39 -3.83
N TYR A 165 0.80 -14.82 -4.29
CA TYR A 165 0.89 -13.41 -4.63
C TYR A 165 1.57 -13.24 -5.98
N LYS A 166 1.28 -12.11 -6.62
CA LYS A 166 2.03 -11.62 -7.77
C LYS A 166 2.54 -10.23 -7.47
N VAL A 167 3.69 -9.90 -8.03
CA VAL A 167 4.28 -8.56 -7.95
C VAL A 167 4.55 -8.06 -9.35
N ILE A 168 4.07 -6.87 -9.68
CA ILE A 168 4.46 -6.15 -10.89
C ILE A 168 5.59 -5.19 -10.51
N TRP A 169 6.65 -5.22 -11.31
CA TRP A 169 7.77 -4.29 -11.19
C TRP A 169 8.03 -3.63 -12.54
N VAL A 170 7.81 -2.32 -12.59
CA VAL A 170 8.13 -1.47 -13.73
C VAL A 170 9.37 -0.66 -13.37
N ARG A 171 10.40 -0.75 -14.22
CA ARG A 171 11.66 -0.01 -14.08
C ARG A 171 11.80 0.96 -15.24
N GLU A 172 12.17 2.19 -14.93
CA GLU A 172 12.39 3.27 -15.90
C GLU A 172 13.86 3.59 -16.02
N PHE A 173 14.29 3.78 -17.27
CA PHE A 173 15.66 4.08 -17.62
C PHE A 173 15.72 5.27 -18.55
N TYR A 174 16.70 6.14 -18.36
CA TYR A 174 17.05 7.15 -19.36
C TYR A 174 18.32 6.73 -20.11
N ASP A 175 18.44 7.22 -21.33
CA ASP A 175 19.65 7.03 -22.13
C ASP A 175 20.73 8.00 -21.64
N GLY A 176 21.80 7.46 -21.05
CA GLY A 176 22.90 8.27 -20.52
C GLY A 176 23.69 9.03 -21.60
N ASN A 177 23.48 8.72 -22.88
CA ASN A 177 24.15 9.37 -24.02
C ASN A 177 23.26 10.40 -24.74
N CYS A 178 21.99 10.53 -24.37
CA CYS A 178 21.02 11.43 -24.98
C CYS A 178 20.45 12.42 -23.96
N ASP A 179 19.70 13.41 -24.45
CA ASP A 179 18.95 14.34 -23.61
C ASP A 179 18.08 13.55 -22.61
N THR A 180 18.06 13.98 -21.34
CA THR A 180 17.44 13.26 -20.20
C THR A 180 15.91 13.13 -20.30
N SER A 181 15.34 13.62 -21.40
CA SER A 181 13.92 13.73 -21.71
C SER A 181 13.28 12.43 -22.21
N PHE A 182 14.05 11.37 -22.52
CA PHE A 182 13.50 10.10 -23.03
C PHE A 182 13.69 8.95 -22.05
N ARG A 183 12.64 8.64 -21.28
CA ARG A 183 12.56 7.44 -20.44
C ARG A 183 12.06 6.25 -21.26
N ARG A 184 12.59 5.06 -20.95
CA ARG A 184 12.07 3.76 -21.40
C ARG A 184 11.69 2.92 -20.18
N ALA A 185 10.52 2.31 -20.23
CA ALA A 185 10.06 1.43 -19.17
C ALA A 185 10.11 -0.05 -19.58
N TYR A 186 10.50 -0.90 -18.64
CA TYR A 186 10.42 -2.34 -18.75
C TYR A 186 9.69 -2.90 -17.55
N ALA A 187 8.86 -3.92 -17.78
CA ALA A 187 8.02 -4.49 -16.74
C ALA A 187 8.24 -6.00 -16.60
N ALA A 188 8.19 -6.49 -15.36
CA ALA A 188 8.22 -7.91 -15.04
C ALA A 188 7.20 -8.24 -13.95
N VAL A 189 6.57 -9.41 -14.08
CA VAL A 189 5.62 -9.95 -13.10
C VAL A 189 6.23 -11.17 -12.41
N TYR A 190 6.36 -11.12 -11.10
CA TYR A 190 6.67 -12.27 -10.27
C TYR A 190 5.39 -13.04 -9.94
N SER A 191 5.50 -14.36 -9.88
CA SER A 191 4.42 -15.22 -9.39
C SER A 191 4.97 -16.18 -8.34
N SER A 192 4.43 -16.10 -7.11
CA SER A 192 4.88 -16.94 -6.00
C SER A 192 4.64 -18.43 -6.24
N SER A 193 3.56 -18.78 -6.95
CA SER A 193 3.23 -20.17 -7.28
C SER A 193 4.21 -20.80 -8.28
N LYS A 194 4.86 -19.97 -9.10
CA LYS A 194 5.91 -20.39 -10.04
C LYS A 194 7.33 -20.17 -9.51
N GLY A 195 7.50 -19.28 -8.53
CA GLY A 195 8.80 -18.91 -7.97
C GLY A 195 9.69 -18.16 -8.96
N SER A 196 9.12 -17.48 -9.97
CA SER A 196 9.89 -16.88 -11.06
C SER A 196 9.30 -15.57 -11.57
N TRP A 197 10.18 -14.69 -12.06
CA TRP A 197 9.83 -13.50 -12.83
C TRP A 197 9.52 -13.84 -14.29
N ARG A 198 8.55 -13.13 -14.88
CA ARG A 198 8.25 -13.13 -16.31
C ARG A 198 8.18 -11.70 -16.82
N PHE A 199 8.93 -11.41 -17.87
CA PHE A 199 8.96 -10.09 -18.48
C PHE A 199 7.71 -9.86 -19.34
N ILE A 200 7.10 -8.68 -19.21
CA ILE A 200 6.03 -8.19 -20.09
C ILE A 200 6.68 -7.69 -21.38
N LYS A 201 6.02 -7.91 -22.52
CA LYS A 201 6.61 -7.46 -23.78
C LYS A 201 6.48 -5.94 -23.86
N HIS A 202 7.55 -5.32 -24.35
CA HIS A 202 7.60 -3.87 -24.50
C HIS A 202 6.44 -3.31 -25.35
N THR A 203 5.89 -4.08 -26.29
CA THR A 203 4.79 -3.67 -27.17
C THR A 203 3.39 -3.71 -26.53
N ASP A 204 3.26 -4.19 -25.29
CA ASP A 204 1.94 -4.49 -24.71
C ASP A 204 1.20 -3.25 -24.22
N HIS A 205 1.89 -2.13 -23.95
CA HIS A 205 1.24 -0.90 -23.50
C HIS A 205 2.02 0.36 -23.85
N ARG A 206 1.29 1.49 -24.00
CA ARG A 206 1.85 2.80 -24.32
C ARG A 206 2.99 3.19 -23.38
N ILE A 207 2.80 3.02 -22.08
CA ILE A 207 3.81 3.34 -21.05
C ILE A 207 5.12 2.59 -21.24
N LEU A 208 5.06 1.35 -21.76
CA LEU A 208 6.27 0.58 -22.06
C LEU A 208 6.88 1.01 -23.40
N THR A 209 6.06 1.47 -24.35
CA THR A 209 6.52 1.84 -25.71
C THR A 209 6.94 3.30 -25.89
N THR A 210 6.36 4.22 -25.11
CA THR A 210 6.46 5.65 -25.35
C THR A 210 7.76 6.17 -24.76
N SER A 211 8.59 6.74 -25.63
CA SER A 211 9.69 7.61 -25.23
C SER A 211 9.13 9.01 -24.97
N GLY A 212 8.89 9.37 -23.72
CA GLY A 212 8.32 10.67 -23.37
C GLY A 212 8.40 11.01 -21.88
N TYR A 213 8.04 12.24 -21.54
CA TYR A 213 8.03 12.73 -20.17
C TYR A 213 6.70 12.36 -19.50
N TYR A 214 6.71 11.27 -18.76
CA TYR A 214 5.67 10.94 -17.81
C TYR A 214 6.31 10.55 -16.48
N SER A 215 5.54 10.66 -15.40
CA SER A 215 5.92 10.13 -14.10
C SER A 215 4.77 9.34 -13.51
N CYS A 216 5.10 8.25 -12.81
CA CYS A 216 4.15 7.51 -12.01
C CYS A 216 4.53 7.67 -10.55
N THR A 217 3.55 7.98 -9.71
CA THR A 217 3.77 8.05 -8.26
C THR A 217 2.82 7.11 -7.55
N TYR A 218 3.27 6.62 -6.41
CA TYR A 218 2.44 5.81 -5.53
C TYR A 218 1.30 6.65 -4.96
N PRO A 219 0.14 6.04 -4.71
CA PRO A 219 -0.89 6.68 -3.91
C PRO A 219 -0.39 6.90 -2.48
N ASP A 220 -0.92 7.91 -1.79
CA ASP A 220 -0.58 8.22 -0.38
C ASP A 220 -1.14 7.18 0.62
N SER A 221 -1.61 6.04 0.10
CA SER A 221 -2.22 4.94 0.83
C SER A 221 -1.99 3.64 0.05
N THR A 222 -2.88 2.66 0.19
CA THR A 222 -2.84 1.42 -0.59
C THR A 222 -3.43 1.63 -1.97
N GLY A 223 -2.65 1.38 -3.03
CA GLY A 223 -3.14 1.46 -4.42
C GLY A 223 -3.89 0.23 -4.91
N TYR A 224 -4.16 -0.77 -4.07
CA TYR A 224 -4.79 -2.01 -4.50
C TYR A 224 -6.31 -1.99 -4.30
N LEU A 225 -7.06 -2.23 -5.38
CA LEU A 225 -8.51 -2.39 -5.34
C LEU A 225 -8.97 -3.44 -6.35
N ASN A 226 -9.78 -4.41 -5.89
CA ASN A 226 -10.48 -5.39 -6.73
C ASN A 226 -9.59 -6.13 -7.76
N GLY A 227 -8.38 -6.54 -7.36
CA GLY A 227 -7.47 -7.32 -8.21
C GLY A 227 -6.64 -6.47 -9.18
N ALA A 228 -6.70 -5.15 -9.07
CA ALA A 228 -5.83 -4.23 -9.79
C ALA A 228 -5.06 -3.34 -8.80
N TYR A 229 -3.83 -2.98 -9.19
CA TYR A 229 -3.08 -1.92 -8.51
C TYR A 229 -3.17 -0.64 -9.32
N TYR A 230 -3.23 0.49 -8.63
CA TYR A 230 -3.40 1.81 -9.20
C TYR A 230 -2.29 2.74 -8.73
N TRP A 231 -1.81 3.55 -9.66
CA TRP A 231 -0.83 4.61 -9.44
C TRP A 231 -1.37 5.89 -10.07
N MET A 232 -0.92 7.03 -9.56
CA MET A 232 -1.12 8.27 -10.29
C MET A 232 -0.15 8.30 -11.47
N ILE A 233 -0.63 8.70 -12.63
CA ILE A 233 0.22 8.98 -13.80
C ILE A 233 0.08 10.45 -14.17
N LYS A 234 1.23 11.11 -14.37
CA LYS A 234 1.31 12.49 -14.86
C LYS A 234 1.99 12.50 -16.22
N TRP A 235 1.33 13.12 -17.18
CA TRP A 235 1.88 13.54 -18.45
C TRP A 235 2.23 15.04 -18.37
N ILE A 236 2.77 15.62 -19.44
CA ILE A 236 3.22 17.02 -19.47
C ILE A 236 2.10 17.99 -19.05
N ASP A 237 0.87 17.79 -19.56
CA ASP A 237 -0.26 18.70 -19.35
C ASP A 237 -1.52 17.97 -18.83
N ASP A 238 -1.36 16.76 -18.29
CA ASP A 238 -2.49 15.93 -17.85
C ASP A 238 -2.11 15.00 -16.70
N CYS A 239 -3.09 14.61 -15.89
CA CYS A 239 -2.92 13.61 -14.85
C CYS A 239 -4.12 12.65 -14.79
N GLY A 240 -3.85 11.41 -14.44
CA GLY A 240 -4.87 10.39 -14.29
C GLY A 240 -4.40 9.22 -13.45
N LEU A 241 -5.07 8.09 -13.61
CA LEU A 241 -4.65 6.83 -13.01
C LEU A 241 -4.07 5.90 -14.07
N LEU A 242 -3.01 5.23 -13.69
CA LEU A 242 -2.58 4.00 -14.31
C LEU A 242 -3.05 2.84 -13.43
N SER A 243 -3.68 1.84 -14.02
CA SER A 243 -3.97 0.58 -13.34
C SER A 243 -3.26 -0.60 -14.01
N PHE A 244 -2.96 -1.63 -13.23
CA PHE A 244 -2.52 -2.93 -13.71
C PHE A 244 -3.45 -4.01 -13.14
N ASP A 245 -4.20 -4.64 -14.03
CA ASP A 245 -5.08 -5.77 -13.72
C ASP A 245 -4.22 -7.04 -13.60
N PHE A 246 -4.13 -7.65 -12.43
CA PHE A 246 -3.28 -8.84 -12.24
C PHE A 246 -3.88 -10.14 -12.79
N HIS A 247 -5.18 -10.17 -13.04
CA HIS A 247 -5.84 -11.34 -13.62
C HIS A 247 -5.47 -11.45 -15.10
N ASN A 248 -5.65 -10.35 -15.83
CA ASN A 248 -5.37 -10.28 -17.26
C ASN A 248 -3.93 -9.85 -17.58
N GLU A 249 -3.24 -9.28 -16.60
CA GLU A 249 -1.88 -8.73 -16.70
C GLU A 249 -1.77 -7.61 -17.74
N VAL A 250 -2.74 -6.68 -17.69
CA VAL A 250 -2.91 -5.58 -18.65
C VAL A 250 -2.91 -4.25 -17.92
N PHE A 251 -2.20 -3.27 -18.50
CA PHE A 251 -2.25 -1.88 -18.06
C PHE A 251 -3.47 -1.15 -18.65
N ARG A 252 -4.07 -0.25 -17.88
CA ARG A 252 -5.14 0.65 -18.35
C ARG A 252 -4.94 2.05 -17.79
N GLU A 253 -4.99 3.04 -18.68
CA GLU A 253 -5.04 4.45 -18.29
C GLU A 253 -6.49 4.88 -18.08
N ILE A 254 -6.73 5.66 -17.03
CA ILE A 254 -8.02 6.22 -16.67
C ILE A 254 -7.82 7.72 -16.48
N SER A 255 -8.57 8.54 -17.21
CA SER A 255 -8.50 10.00 -17.09
C SER A 255 -8.82 10.46 -15.66
N GLY A 256 -8.14 11.49 -15.19
CA GLY A 256 -8.41 12.11 -13.89
C GLY A 256 -9.65 13.01 -13.89
N PRO A 257 -9.94 13.70 -12.76
CA PRO A 257 -11.02 14.66 -12.66
C PRO A 257 -10.89 15.78 -13.71
N ASN A 258 -12.03 16.31 -14.18
CA ASN A 258 -12.06 17.43 -15.12
C ASN A 258 -11.73 18.75 -14.43
N VAL A 259 -10.48 18.87 -14.01
CA VAL A 259 -9.87 20.05 -13.39
C VAL A 259 -8.71 20.45 -14.31
N PRO A 260 -8.61 21.72 -14.73
CA PRO A 260 -7.49 22.14 -15.58
C PRO A 260 -6.16 21.78 -14.93
N TYR A 261 -5.27 21.14 -15.68
CA TYR A 261 -3.95 20.82 -15.15
C TYR A 261 -3.19 22.11 -14.80
N SER A 262 -2.38 22.03 -13.75
CA SER A 262 -1.54 23.13 -13.26
C SER A 262 -0.46 22.54 -12.37
N ASP A 263 0.80 22.88 -12.67
CA ASP A 263 1.96 22.45 -11.86
C ASP A 263 1.98 23.08 -10.45
N HIS A 264 1.15 24.09 -10.20
CA HIS A 264 0.97 24.69 -8.88
C HIS A 264 0.03 23.89 -7.97
N ARG A 265 -0.66 22.87 -8.51
CA ARG A 265 -1.57 22.01 -7.74
C ARG A 265 -0.86 20.73 -7.34
N SER A 266 -1.16 20.27 -6.13
CA SER A 266 -0.82 18.92 -5.71
C SER A 266 -1.96 17.99 -6.09
N TYR A 267 -1.62 16.82 -6.64
CA TYR A 267 -2.55 15.77 -7.00
C TYR A 267 -2.11 14.53 -6.26
N ASN A 268 -3.02 13.94 -5.51
CA ASN A 268 -2.77 12.71 -4.76
C ASN A 268 -3.88 11.71 -5.07
N VAL A 269 -3.50 10.43 -5.10
CA VAL A 269 -4.45 9.33 -5.24
C VAL A 269 -4.53 8.63 -3.90
N ILE A 270 -5.76 8.37 -3.46
CA ILE A 270 -6.04 7.72 -2.18
C ILE A 270 -7.03 6.59 -2.36
N LEU A 271 -6.93 5.57 -1.51
CA LEU A 271 -7.95 4.56 -1.35
C LEU A 271 -8.68 4.81 -0.04
N ILE A 272 -9.97 5.07 -0.12
CA ILE A 272 -10.82 5.36 1.04
C ILE A 272 -12.15 4.65 0.88
N ASP A 273 -12.57 3.91 1.92
CA ASP A 273 -13.84 3.15 1.95
C ASP A 273 -14.10 2.29 0.69
N GLY A 274 -13.04 1.64 0.17
CA GLY A 274 -13.15 0.78 -1.02
C GLY A 274 -13.27 1.54 -2.35
N SER A 275 -13.05 2.85 -2.37
CA SER A 275 -13.00 3.69 -3.57
C SER A 275 -11.61 4.29 -3.79
N ILE A 276 -11.20 4.41 -5.06
CA ILE A 276 -9.99 5.14 -5.44
C ILE A 276 -10.39 6.55 -5.82
N ASP A 277 -9.84 7.51 -5.09
CA ASP A 277 -10.24 8.91 -5.12
C ASP A 277 -9.03 9.81 -5.42
N PHE A 278 -9.32 11.00 -5.95
CA PHE A 278 -8.34 12.07 -6.11
C PHE A 278 -8.51 13.12 -5.03
N LEU A 279 -7.41 13.45 -4.37
CA LEU A 279 -7.31 14.67 -3.58
C LEU A 279 -6.50 15.70 -4.37
N ILE A 280 -7.14 16.81 -4.73
CA ILE A 280 -6.50 17.91 -5.45
C ILE A 280 -6.39 19.08 -4.50
N GLN A 281 -5.17 19.56 -4.30
CA GLN A 281 -4.88 20.75 -3.51
C GLN A 281 -4.57 21.92 -4.44
N ASP A 282 -5.28 23.02 -4.26
CA ASP A 282 -4.99 24.31 -4.89
C ASP A 282 -4.74 25.34 -3.79
N ASN A 283 -3.46 25.65 -3.55
CA ASN A 283 -3.03 26.49 -2.44
C ASN A 283 -3.44 25.92 -1.06
N ILE A 284 -4.44 26.49 -0.40
CA ILE A 284 -4.97 26.02 0.91
C ILE A 284 -6.28 25.23 0.79
N GLU A 285 -6.85 25.16 -0.41
CA GLU A 285 -8.12 24.47 -0.65
C GLU A 285 -7.87 23.05 -1.12
N PHE A 286 -8.51 22.10 -0.45
CA PHE A 286 -8.50 20.68 -0.81
C PHE A 286 -9.84 20.29 -1.39
N GLY A 287 -9.82 19.66 -2.56
CA GLY A 287 -10.99 19.07 -3.20
C GLY A 287 -10.85 17.56 -3.29
N LEU A 288 -11.77 16.83 -2.67
CA LEU A 288 -11.86 15.37 -2.78
C LEU A 288 -12.81 14.98 -3.92
N TRP A 289 -12.33 14.13 -4.81
CA TRP A 289 -13.02 13.66 -6.00
C TRP A 289 -13.13 12.14 -5.99
N VAL A 290 -14.35 11.64 -6.11
CA VAL A 290 -14.64 10.21 -6.07
C VAL A 290 -14.86 9.67 -7.48
N MET A 291 -14.27 8.51 -7.77
CA MET A 291 -14.49 7.81 -9.04
C MET A 291 -15.81 7.04 -8.98
N ILE A 292 -16.85 7.52 -9.66
CA ILE A 292 -18.15 6.81 -9.69
C ILE A 292 -18.14 5.72 -10.76
N GLN A 293 -17.45 5.98 -11.87
CA GLN A 293 -17.17 5.01 -12.94
C GLN A 293 -15.76 5.29 -13.47
N PRO A 294 -15.09 4.33 -14.13
CA PRO A 294 -13.77 4.56 -14.70
C PRO A 294 -13.72 5.84 -15.57
N GLY A 295 -12.97 6.84 -15.12
CA GLY A 295 -12.80 8.12 -15.81
C GLY A 295 -13.90 9.15 -15.55
N VAL A 296 -14.90 8.83 -14.74
CA VAL A 296 -16.02 9.72 -14.36
C VAL A 296 -15.89 10.08 -12.89
N TRP A 297 -15.65 11.35 -12.64
CA TRP A 297 -15.32 11.89 -11.32
C TRP A 297 -16.37 12.88 -10.85
N ASN A 298 -16.76 12.76 -9.58
CA ASN A 298 -17.57 13.76 -8.89
C ASN A 298 -16.80 14.37 -7.73
N LYS A 299 -16.82 15.70 -7.64
CA LYS A 299 -16.32 16.39 -6.45
C LYS A 299 -17.27 16.11 -5.31
N LEU A 300 -16.77 15.48 -4.26
CA LEU A 300 -17.54 15.12 -3.08
C LEU A 300 -17.55 16.25 -2.05
N VAL A 301 -16.36 16.74 -1.69
CA VAL A 301 -16.19 17.77 -0.66
C VAL A 301 -15.03 18.68 -0.99
N THR A 302 -15.17 19.93 -0.55
CA THR A 302 -14.08 20.91 -0.50
C THR A 302 -13.89 21.32 0.96
N PHE A 303 -12.64 21.39 1.41
CA PHE A 303 -12.32 21.92 2.73
C PHE A 303 -11.03 22.75 2.68
N GLN A 304 -10.84 23.60 3.69
CA GLN A 304 -9.64 24.41 3.85
C GLN A 304 -8.95 24.01 5.14
N TYR A 305 -7.63 23.88 5.08
CA TYR A 305 -6.84 23.46 6.23
C TYR A 305 -5.81 24.54 6.59
N PHE A 306 -5.96 25.12 7.77
CA PHE A 306 -5.13 26.22 8.26
C PHE A 306 -4.19 25.72 9.35
N LEU A 307 -2.90 25.64 9.04
CA LEU A 307 -1.83 25.39 10.02
C LEU A 307 -0.85 26.56 10.08
N THR A 308 0.01 26.54 11.10
CA THR A 308 1.06 27.56 11.30
C THR A 308 2.17 27.47 10.23
N SER A 309 2.27 26.33 9.53
CA SER A 309 3.19 26.07 8.43
C SER A 309 2.51 25.26 7.32
N TRP A 310 3.15 25.14 6.15
CA TRP A 310 2.59 24.44 4.99
C TRP A 310 2.32 22.96 5.32
N PRO A 311 1.05 22.50 5.29
CA PRO A 311 0.71 21.13 5.59
C PRO A 311 1.05 20.23 4.40
N VAL A 312 1.69 19.10 4.68
CA VAL A 312 1.85 17.99 3.73
C VAL A 312 0.79 16.96 4.06
N PHE A 313 -0.07 16.65 3.10
CA PHE A 313 -1.07 15.60 3.23
C PHE A 313 -0.39 14.22 3.31
N GLN A 314 -0.90 13.35 4.17
CA GLN A 314 -0.30 12.04 4.45
C GLN A 314 -1.29 10.87 4.34
N GLY A 315 -2.55 11.14 4.01
CA GLY A 315 -3.60 10.12 3.94
C GLY A 315 -4.81 10.49 4.78
N PHE A 316 -5.72 9.55 4.97
CA PHE A 316 -6.90 9.70 5.81
C PHE A 316 -6.81 8.75 7.01
N TRP A 317 -7.43 9.11 8.13
CA TRP A 317 -7.68 8.23 9.27
C TRP A 317 -8.94 7.40 9.02
N ASP A 318 -9.99 8.08 8.56
CA ASP A 318 -11.26 7.56 8.08
C ASP A 318 -11.77 8.50 6.98
N PHE A 319 -12.95 8.22 6.43
CA PHE A 319 -13.55 9.02 5.35
C PHE A 319 -13.59 10.53 5.58
N ASN A 320 -13.72 10.96 6.84
CA ASN A 320 -13.92 12.37 7.19
C ASN A 320 -12.67 13.01 7.78
N THR A 321 -11.61 12.25 8.01
CA THR A 321 -10.52 12.67 8.88
C THR A 321 -9.18 12.61 8.15
N PRO A 322 -8.88 13.54 7.22
CA PRO A 322 -7.56 13.65 6.60
C PRO A 322 -6.47 13.93 7.63
N ILE A 323 -5.27 13.49 7.29
CA ILE A 323 -4.08 13.55 8.12
C ILE A 323 -3.04 14.37 7.40
N PHE A 324 -2.42 15.25 8.17
CA PHE A 324 -1.41 16.17 7.70
C PHE A 324 -0.18 16.09 8.60
N ILE A 325 0.94 16.51 8.05
CA ILE A 325 2.12 16.86 8.81
C ILE A 325 2.55 18.28 8.48
N SER A 326 2.99 19.00 9.50
CA SER A 326 3.71 20.25 9.34
C SER A 326 4.96 20.27 10.22
N GLU A 327 5.97 21.05 9.86
CA GLU A 327 7.21 21.15 10.62
C GLU A 327 6.99 21.66 12.06
N LEU A 328 5.99 22.54 12.24
CA LEU A 328 5.72 23.19 13.52
C LEU A 328 4.71 22.42 14.37
N ASP A 329 3.67 21.86 13.74
CA ASP A 329 2.54 21.25 14.44
C ASP A 329 2.71 19.73 14.58
N GLY A 330 3.66 19.13 13.85
CA GLY A 330 3.87 17.68 13.81
C GLY A 330 2.75 16.97 13.05
N LEU A 331 2.43 15.74 13.46
CA LEU A 331 1.33 14.98 12.87
C LEU A 331 0.00 15.47 13.43
N THR A 332 -0.93 15.82 12.54
CA THR A 332 -2.27 16.31 12.88
C THR A 332 -3.34 15.60 12.05
N SER A 333 -4.54 15.46 12.62
CA SER A 333 -5.74 15.12 11.85
C SER A 333 -6.72 16.28 11.86
N TYR A 334 -7.55 16.32 10.83
CA TYR A 334 -8.59 17.31 10.65
C TYR A 334 -9.91 16.61 10.42
N ASP A 335 -10.92 16.83 11.25
CA ASP A 335 -12.26 16.32 10.98
C ASP A 335 -13.00 17.31 10.06
N ILE A 336 -13.31 16.87 8.85
CA ILE A 336 -13.97 17.68 7.81
C ILE A 336 -15.39 18.11 8.24
N ASN A 337 -16.08 17.34 9.08
CA ASN A 337 -17.44 17.63 9.48
C ASN A 337 -17.50 18.70 10.56
N ILE A 338 -16.70 18.53 11.62
CA ILE A 338 -16.73 19.46 12.78
C ILE A 338 -15.65 20.54 12.71
N HIS A 339 -14.74 20.46 11.74
CA HIS A 339 -13.66 21.43 11.50
C HIS A 339 -12.67 21.52 12.67
N GLU A 340 -12.44 20.41 13.37
CA GLU A 340 -11.52 20.34 14.51
C GLU A 340 -10.17 19.73 14.12
N ILE A 341 -9.09 20.25 14.70
CA ILE A 341 -7.73 19.74 14.52
C ILE A 341 -7.30 18.96 15.76
N THR A 342 -6.96 17.70 15.59
CA THR A 342 -6.37 16.88 16.64
C THR A 342 -4.86 16.75 16.41
N HIS A 343 -4.07 17.00 17.46
CA HIS A 343 -2.61 16.87 17.40
C HIS A 343 -2.18 15.53 17.97
N PHE A 344 -1.43 14.76 17.19
CA PHE A 344 -0.80 13.55 17.69
C PHE A 344 0.47 13.92 18.45
N LYS A 345 0.78 13.21 19.54
CA LYS A 345 2.02 13.40 20.32
C LYS A 345 3.25 12.79 19.62
N LEU A 346 3.33 12.93 18.30
CA LEU A 346 4.42 12.43 17.47
C LEU A 346 5.06 13.61 16.76
N ARG A 347 6.35 13.80 17.00
CA ARG A 347 7.19 14.73 16.26
C ARG A 347 8.13 13.92 15.39
N TYR A 348 7.72 13.70 14.15
CA TYR A 348 8.63 13.28 13.09
C TYR A 348 9.19 14.54 12.44
N ILE A 349 10.50 14.56 12.21
CA ILE A 349 11.19 15.68 11.57
C ILE A 349 11.28 15.45 10.04
N CYS A 350 10.93 14.24 9.57
CA CYS A 350 11.14 13.78 8.20
C CYS A 350 9.90 13.09 7.60
N THR A 351 9.96 12.85 6.29
CA THR A 351 8.96 12.11 5.51
C THR A 351 8.70 10.71 6.05
N PHE A 352 7.44 10.29 6.06
CA PHE A 352 7.00 8.93 6.38
C PHE A 352 5.89 8.50 5.44
N SER A 353 5.59 7.20 5.43
CA SER A 353 4.37 6.67 4.79
C SER A 353 3.37 6.26 5.86
N ILE A 354 2.10 6.62 5.66
CA ILE A 354 0.98 6.22 6.50
C ILE A 354 0.17 5.16 5.78
N PHE A 355 -0.15 4.07 6.48
CA PHE A 355 -1.04 3.04 5.98
C PHE A 355 -2.13 2.71 6.99
N LEU A 356 -3.38 2.81 6.57
CA LEU A 356 -4.53 2.33 7.33
C LEU A 356 -4.65 0.81 7.16
N LEU A 357 -4.64 0.08 8.27
CA LEU A 357 -4.64 -1.37 8.39
C LEU A 357 -5.94 -1.89 8.99
#